data_AF-A0A0N4WZ62-F1
#
_entry.id   AF-A0A0N4WZ62-F1
#
_cell.length_a   1.000
_cell.length_b   1.000
_cell.length_c   1.000
_cell.angle_alpha   90.00
_cell.angle_beta   90.00
_cell.angle_gamma   90.00
#
_symmetry.space_group_name_H-M   'P 1'
#
loop_
_entity.id
_entity.type
_entity.pdbx_description
1 polymer ?
#
loop_
_entity_poly.entity_id
_entity_poly.type
_entity_poly.pdbx_seq_one_letter_code
_entity_poly.pdbx_strand_id
1 'polypeptide(L)' 'MVAWRAAGINYVRFSQIAAEVIKKCTKPTGKSGETRAAASATLKMSAWESGKAVKKL' A
#
# COMPACT_ATOMS: atom_id res chain seq x y z
N MET A 1 -21.70 -10.12 -0.86
CA MET A 1 -20.44 -9.71 -1.49
C MET A 1 -19.85 -8.57 -0.66
N VAL A 2 -18.58 -8.63 -0.24
CA VAL A 2 -17.97 -7.55 0.57
C VAL A 2 -17.62 -6.32 -0.28
N ALA A 3 -17.92 -5.11 0.21
CA ALA A 3 -17.85 -3.87 -0.58
C ALA A 3 -16.46 -3.59 -1.18
N TRP A 4 -15.39 -3.87 -0.44
CA TRP A 4 -14.01 -3.64 -0.90
C TRP A 4 -13.58 -4.58 -2.05
N ARG A 5 -14.16 -5.78 -2.13
CA ARG A 5 -13.92 -6.68 -3.29
C ARG A 5 -14.59 -6.16 -4.56
N ALA A 6 -15.78 -5.55 -4.43
CA ALA A 6 -16.45 -4.91 -5.57
C ALA A 6 -15.67 -3.67 -6.08
N ALA A 7 -14.95 -2.99 -5.19
CA ALA A 7 -14.06 -1.87 -5.53
C ALA A 7 -12.70 -2.30 -6.13
N GLY A 8 -12.50 -3.59 -6.42
CA GLY A 8 -11.25 -4.10 -7.00
C GLY A 8 -10.07 -4.17 -6.02
N ILE A 9 -10.31 -4.04 -4.71
CA ILE A 9 -9.25 -4.12 -3.69
C ILE A 9 -8.92 -5.59 -3.42
N ASN A 10 -7.65 -5.96 -3.61
CA ASN A 10 -7.15 -7.27 -3.22
C ASN A 10 -7.01 -7.38 -1.68
N TYR A 11 -6.98 -8.62 -1.17
CA TYR A 11 -6.90 -8.84 0.28
C TYR A 11 -5.66 -8.22 0.93
N VAL A 12 -4.50 -8.29 0.26
CA VAL A 12 -3.23 -7.73 0.77
C VAL A 12 -3.33 -6.22 0.95
N ARG A 13 -3.94 -5.52 -0.02
CA ARG A 13 -4.16 -4.08 0.04
C ARG A 13 -5.16 -3.72 1.13
N PHE A 14 -6.23 -4.52 1.29
CA PHE A 14 -7.19 -4.35 2.37
C PHE A 14 -6.50 -4.46 3.75
N SER A 15 -5.71 -5.50 3.99
CA SER A 15 -5.04 -5.71 5.28
C SER A 15 -3.98 -4.64 5.59
N GLN A 16 -3.26 -4.15 4.57
CA GLN A 16 -2.33 -3.02 4.71
C GLN A 16 -3.05 -1.75 5.18
N ILE A 17 -4.16 -1.39 4.52
CA ILE A 17 -4.95 -0.20 4.89
C ILE A 17 -5.47 -0.33 6.33
N ALA A 18 -6.00 -1.49 6.71
CA ALA A 18 -6.46 -1.72 8.07
C ALA A 18 -5.34 -1.54 9.11
N ALA A 19 -4.14 -2.08 8.85
CA ALA A 19 -2.98 -1.92 9.73
C ALA A 19 -2.54 -0.45 9.86
N GLU A 20 -2.60 0.33 8.78
CA GLU A 20 -2.30 1.77 8.81
C GLU A 20 -3.31 2.56 9.65
N VAL A 21 -4.61 2.26 9.49
CA VAL A 21 -5.68 2.92 10.25
C VAL A 21 -5.55 2.62 11.75
N ILE A 22 -5.32 1.35 12.10
CA ILE A 22 -5.16 0.92 13.50
C ILE A 22 -4.00 1.67 14.17
N LYS A 23 -2.86 1.82 13.47
CA LYS A 23 -1.71 2.57 13.98
C LYS A 23 -2.05 4.04 14.24
N LYS A 24 -2.80 4.69 13.35
CA LYS A 24 -3.24 6.09 13.51
C LYS A 24 -4.22 6.29 14.67
N CYS A 25 -5.02 5.28 14.98
CA CYS A 25 -6.03 5.34 16.04
C CYS A 25 -5.51 4.87 17.41
N THR A 26 -4.30 4.33 17.48
CA THR A 26 -3.70 3.85 18.74
C THR A 26 -2.89 4.96 19.40
N LYS A 27 -2.94 5.04 20.74
CA LYS A 27 -2.16 6.03 21.49
C LYS A 27 -0.65 5.85 21.20
N PRO A 28 0.11 6.93 20.99
CA PRO A 28 1.55 6.85 20.76
C PRO A 28 2.27 6.47 22.06
N THR A 29 2.36 5.16 22.34
CA THR A 29 3.06 4.62 23.51
C THR A 29 4.44 4.14 23.09
N GLY A 30 5.43 5.03 23.11
CA GLY A 30 6.85 4.68 22.95
C GLY A 30 7.39 4.82 21.53
N LYS A 31 8.56 5.48 21.46
CA LYS A 31 9.30 5.96 20.28
C LYS A 31 9.81 4.90 19.28
N SER A 32 9.11 3.79 19.05
CA SER A 32 9.67 2.65 18.29
C SER A 32 8.86 2.17 17.08
N GLY A 33 7.65 2.68 16.84
CA GLY A 33 6.78 2.15 15.76
C GLY A 33 6.52 3.07 14.57
N GLU A 34 6.70 4.38 14.74
CA GLU A 34 6.15 5.39 13.82
C GLU A 34 7.08 5.71 12.63
N THR A 35 8.40 5.54 12.79
CA THR A 35 9.38 5.96 11.77
C THR A 35 9.62 4.95 10.64
N ARG A 36 8.93 3.81 10.67
CA ARG A 36 8.78 2.94 9.49
C ARG A 36 7.33 2.86 9.08
N ALA A 37 6.58 3.95 9.23
CA ALA A 37 5.35 4.15 8.48
C ALA A 37 5.68 3.88 7.01
N ALA A 38 5.12 2.77 6.50
CA ALA A 38 5.09 2.36 5.11
C ALA A 38 6.08 3.13 4.25
N ALA A 39 7.35 2.66 4.19
CA ALA A 39 8.35 3.27 3.33
C ALA A 39 7.68 3.55 1.99
N SER A 40 7.41 4.83 1.71
CA SER A 40 6.70 5.27 0.52
C SER A 40 7.33 4.51 -0.62
N ALA A 41 6.55 3.66 -1.31
CA ALA A 41 7.14 2.67 -2.20
C ALA A 41 8.02 3.40 -3.22
N THR A 42 9.33 3.43 -2.99
CA THR A 42 10.30 4.14 -3.84
C THR A 42 10.51 3.40 -5.15
N LEU A 43 9.87 2.25 -5.30
CA LEU A 43 9.99 1.38 -6.44
C LEU A 43 9.23 1.98 -7.63
N LYS A 44 9.99 2.36 -8.66
CA LYS A 44 9.43 2.73 -9.96
C LYS A 44 9.07 1.46 -10.70
N MET A 45 7.78 1.31 -11.02
CA MET A 45 7.30 0.22 -11.87
C MET A 45 7.38 0.66 -13.34
N SER A 46 8.11 -0.11 -14.16
CA SER A 46 8.14 0.08 -15.62
C SER A 46 7.45 -1.09 -16.28
N ALA A 47 6.39 -0.83 -17.04
CA ALA A 47 5.75 -1.86 -17.85
C ALA A 47 6.61 -2.13 -19.10
N TRP A 48 6.77 -3.41 -19.46
CA TRP A 48 7.49 -3.85 -20.66
C TRP A 48 6.53 -4.63 -21.54
N GLU A 49 6.48 -4.28 -22.81
CA GLU A 49 5.70 -5.00 -23.83
C GLU A 49 6.57 -5.18 -25.06
N SER A 50 6.51 -6.36 -25.69
CA SER A 50 7.26 -6.70 -26.92
C SER A 50 8.76 -6.37 -26.84
N GLY A 51 9.37 -6.56 -25.66
CA GLY A 51 10.81 -6.36 -25.42
C GLY A 51 11.26 -4.90 -25.25
N LYS A 52 10.34 -3.94 -25.18
CA LYS A 52 10.67 -2.52 -24.93
C LYS A 52 9.89 -1.99 -23.73
N ALA A 53 10.51 -1.10 -22.97
CA ALA A 53 9.83 -0.39 -21.90
C ALA A 53 8.76 0.53 -22.48
N VAL A 54 7.52 0.34 -22.03
CA VAL A 54 6.38 1.18 -22.41
C VAL A 54 6.45 2.45 -21.57
N LYS A 55 6.70 3.58 -22.21
CA LYS A 55 6.61 4.89 -21.56
C LYS A 55 5.13 5.27 -21.46
N LYS A 56 4.50 4.99 -20.31
CA LYS A 56 3.19 5.59 -20.02
C LYS A 56 3.38 7.10 -19.80
N LEU A 57 2.73 7.90 -20.65
CA LEU A 57 2.55 9.34 -20.48
C LEU A 57 1.65 9.63 -19.28
#